data_AF-A0A537I8I2-F1
#
_entry.id   AF-A0A537I8I2-F1
#
_cell.length_a   1.000
_cell.length_b   1.000
_cell.length_c   1.000
_cell.angle_alpha   90.00
_cell.angle_beta   90.00
_cell.angle_gamma   90.00
#
_symmetry.space_group_name_H-M   'P 1'
#
loop_
_entity.id
_entity.type
_entity.pdbx_description
1 polymer ?
#
loop_
_entity_poly.entity_id
_entity_poly.type
_entity_poly.pdbx_seq_one_letter_code
_entity_poly.pdbx_strand_id
1 'polypeptide(L)' 'MRELTLIVQTSLDGFVAGPNGEFDNFIGGEENLEFVCSITDTADAALFGRISYQLLDSGWPTAAS' A
#
# COMPACT_ATOMS: atom_id res chain seq x y z
N MET A 1 0.04 4.23 24.68
CA MET A 1 0.92 4.50 23.52
C MET A 1 0.29 3.82 22.34
N ARG A 2 0.12 4.50 21.19
CA ARG A 2 -0.44 3.88 19.99
C ARG A 2 0.64 3.08 19.27
N GLU A 3 0.25 1.94 18.70
CA GLU A 3 1.13 1.12 17.86
C GLU A 3 1.37 1.81 16.51
N LEU A 4 2.57 1.67 15.97
CA LEU A 4 2.92 2.12 14.62
C LEU A 4 3.17 0.90 13.75
N THR A 5 2.22 0.62 12.86
CA THR A 5 2.29 -0.52 11.94
C THR A 5 2.86 -0.09 10.59
N LEU A 6 3.89 -0.80 10.12
CA LEU A 6 4.48 -0.59 8.80
C LEU A 6 4.06 -1.73 7.88
N ILE A 7 3.39 -1.38 6.77
CA ILE A 7 3.05 -2.32 5.70
C ILE A 7 3.86 -1.92 4.47
N VAL A 8 4.64 -2.85 3.93
CA VAL A 8 5.41 -2.63 2.72
C VAL A 8 5.48 -3.92 1.92
N GLN A 9 5.17 -3.84 0.63
CA GLN A 9 5.52 -4.89 -0.29
C GLN A 9 6.95 -4.66 -0.77
N THR A 10 7.76 -5.71 -0.69
CA THR A 10 9.16 -5.68 -1.12
C THR A 10 9.45 -6.84 -2.06
N SER A 11 10.34 -6.62 -3.02
CA SER A 11 10.97 -7.68 -3.77
C SER A 11 11.88 -8.53 -2.88
N LEU A 12 12.26 -9.72 -3.36
CA LEU A 12 13.14 -10.64 -2.64
C LEU A 12 14.52 -10.03 -2.34
N ASP A 13 14.99 -9.13 -3.22
CA ASP A 13 16.24 -8.39 -3.09
C ASP A 13 16.09 -7.05 -2.33
N GLY A 14 14.91 -6.76 -1.77
CA GLY A 14 14.73 -5.68 -0.79
C GLY A 14 14.30 -4.31 -1.33
N PHE A 15 13.73 -4.26 -2.54
CA PHE A 15 13.26 -3.01 -3.16
C PHE A 15 11.73 -2.92 -3.17
N VAL A 16 11.21 -1.70 -2.98
CA VAL A 16 9.77 -1.41 -2.86
C VAL A 16 9.15 -0.87 -4.15
N ALA A 17 9.98 -0.49 -5.11
CA ALA A 17 9.62 0.04 -6.41
C ALA A 17 10.75 -0.24 -7.41
N GLY A 18 10.46 -0.18 -8.71
CA GLY A 18 11.49 -0.30 -9.73
C GLY A 18 12.35 0.98 -9.88
N PRO A 19 13.38 0.96 -10.74
CA PRO A 19 14.37 2.04 -10.86
C PRO A 19 13.81 3.45 -11.16
N ASN A 20 12.62 3.56 -11.75
CA ASN A 20 11.96 4.82 -12.06
C ASN A 20 10.79 5.13 -11.10
N GLY A 21 10.64 4.37 -10.02
CA GLY A 21 9.52 4.49 -9.08
C GLY A 21 8.27 3.74 -9.52
N GLU A 22 8.38 2.84 -10.51
CA GLU A 22 7.28 2.02 -10.98
C GLU A 22 6.77 1.05 -9.89
N PHE A 23 5.45 0.85 -9.88
CA PHE A 23 4.74 -0.03 -8.97
C PHE A 23 3.79 -0.94 -9.77
N ASP A 24 4.35 -1.59 -10.79
CA ASP A 24 3.54 -2.21 -11.85
C ASP A 24 3.31 -3.72 -11.61
N ASN A 25 4.19 -4.36 -10.83
CA ASN A 25 4.18 -5.81 -10.58
C ASN A 25 3.54 -6.17 -9.24
N PHE A 26 2.62 -5.33 -8.76
CA PHE A 26 1.82 -5.69 -7.60
C PHE A 26 0.85 -6.80 -8.00
N ILE A 27 1.11 -8.02 -7.52
CA ILE A 27 0.12 -9.11 -7.60
C ILE A 27 -0.97 -8.77 -6.59
N GLY A 28 -1.87 -7.88 -7.01
CA GLY A 28 -3.10 -7.60 -6.30
C GLY A 28 -4.03 -8.80 -6.35
N GLY A 29 -4.86 -8.94 -5.34
CA GLY A 29 -5.84 -10.01 -5.23
C GLY A 29 -6.68 -9.83 -3.97
N GLU A 30 -7.80 -10.55 -3.90
CA GLU A 30 -8.74 -10.48 -2.78
C GLU A 30 -8.06 -10.75 -1.44
N GLU A 31 -7.22 -11.79 -1.34
CA GLU A 31 -6.48 -12.13 -0.12
C GLU A 31 -5.53 -11.02 0.35
N ASN A 32 -4.81 -10.37 -0.57
CA ASN A 32 -3.91 -9.29 -0.21
C ASN A 32 -4.70 -8.05 0.27
N LEU A 33 -5.80 -7.74 -0.41
CA LEU A 33 -6.69 -6.65 0.00
C LEU A 33 -7.30 -6.92 1.37
N GLU A 34 -7.80 -8.13 1.62
CA GLU A 34 -8.32 -8.54 2.93
C GLU A 34 -7.27 -8.41 4.04
N PHE A 35 -6.02 -8.82 3.77
CA PHE A 35 -4.92 -8.66 4.71
C PHE A 35 -4.65 -7.18 5.03
N VAL A 36 -4.51 -6.33 4.02
CA VAL A 36 -4.29 -4.88 4.20
C VAL A 36 -5.47 -4.25 4.96
N CYS A 37 -6.71 -4.56 4.57
CA CYS A 37 -7.93 -4.09 5.23
C CYS A 37 -7.94 -4.48 6.72
N SER A 38 -7.63 -5.74 7.04
CA SER A 38 -7.62 -6.24 8.43
C SER A 38 -6.65 -5.47 9.33
N ILE A 39 -5.53 -5.00 8.78
CA ILE A 39 -4.58 -4.17 9.52
C ILE A 39 -5.14 -2.75 9.68
N THR A 40 -5.69 -2.18 8.61
CA THR A 40 -6.24 -0.82 8.63
C THR A 40 -7.49 -0.69 9.49
N ASP A 41 -8.25 -1.76 9.73
CA ASP A 41 -9.44 -1.77 10.61
C ASP A 41 -9.14 -1.32 12.04
N THR A 42 -7.90 -1.49 12.49
CA THR A 42 -7.45 -1.08 13.83
C THR A 42 -6.77 0.28 13.85
N ALA A 43 -6.58 0.91 12.68
CA ALA A 43 -5.84 2.15 12.52
C ALA A 43 -6.77 3.36 12.33
N ASP A 44 -6.55 4.42 13.11
CA ASP A 44 -7.30 5.68 12.96
C ASP A 44 -6.74 6.61 11.87
N ALA A 45 -5.54 6.30 11.35
CA ALA A 45 -4.86 7.13 10.34
C ALA A 45 -3.85 6.29 9.53
N ALA A 46 -3.71 6.65 8.26
CA ALA A 46 -2.65 6.14 7.38
C ALA A 46 -1.67 7.26 7.01
N LEU A 47 -0.39 6.94 6.94
CA LEU A 47 0.67 7.90 6.63
C LEU A 47 1.38 7.51 5.34
N PHE A 48 1.42 8.43 4.39
CA PHE A 48 2.04 8.21 3.08
C PHE A 48 3.01 9.33 2.75
N GLY A 49 4.12 8.97 2.09
CA GLY A 49 4.94 9.96 1.40
C GLY A 49 4.20 10.53 0.18
N ARG A 50 4.62 11.71 -0.30
CA ARG A 50 3.98 12.41 -1.42
C ARG A 50 3.75 11.52 -2.65
N ILE A 51 4.76 10.76 -3.06
CA ILE A 51 4.69 9.92 -4.27
C ILE A 51 3.72 8.75 -4.07
N SER A 52 3.78 8.07 -2.92
CA SER A 52 2.85 6.98 -2.58
C SER A 52 1.40 7.48 -2.52
N TYR A 53 1.18 8.68 -1.96
CA TYR A 53 -0.15 9.29 -1.94
C TYR A 53 -0.68 9.56 -3.36
N GLN A 54 0.14 10.13 -4.24
CA GLN A 54 -0.24 10.41 -5.63
C GLN A 54 -0.58 9.13 -6.41
N LEU A 55 0.14 8.03 -6.15
CA LEU A 55 -0.15 6.74 -6.73
C LEU A 55 -1.55 6.23 -6.33
N LEU A 56 -1.86 6.27 -5.03
CA LEU A 56 -3.17 5.85 -4.51
C LEU A 56 -4.32 6.74 -5.00
N ASP A 57 -4.11 8.06 -4.97
CA ASP A 57 -5.08 9.06 -5.42
C ASP A 57 -5.44 8.88 -6.90
N SER A 58 -4.49 8.46 -7.74
CA SER A 58 -4.72 8.21 -9.16
C SER A 58 -5.71 7.06 -9.45
N GLY A 59 -5.86 6.12 -8.51
CA GLY A 59 -6.76 4.96 -8.63
C GLY A 59 -8.08 5.11 -7.87
N TRP A 60 -8.17 6.04 -6.92
CA TRP A 60 -9.37 6.27 -6.11
C TRP A 60 -10.36 7.24 -6.78
N PRO A 61 -11.67 7.13 -6.48
CA PRO A 61 -12.33 6.10 -5.66
C PRO A 61 -12.64 4.81 -6.43
N THR A 62 -12.35 4.77 -7.74
CA THR A 62 -12.73 3.67 -8.65
C THR A 62 -12.11 2.32 -8.29
N ALA A 63 -10.98 2.30 -7.58
CA ALA A 63 -10.40 1.04 -7.11
C ALA A 63 -11.25 0.32 -6.03
N ALA A 64 -12.25 0.98 -5.45
CA ALA A 64 -13.18 0.39 -4.49
C ALA A 64 -14.47 -0.18 -5.14
N SER A 65 -14.67 -0.01 -6.45
CA SER A 65 -15.86 -0.46 -7.18
C SER A 65 -15.65 -1.74 -7.97
#